data_AF-A0A496ZA71-F1
#
_entry.id   AF-A0A496ZA71-F1
#
_cell.length_a   1.000
_cell.length_b   1.000
_cell.length_c   1.000
_cell.angle_alpha   90.00
_cell.angle_beta   90.00
_cell.angle_gamma   90.00
#
_symmetry.space_group_name_H-M   'P 1'
#
loop_
_entity.id
_entity.type
_entity.pdbx_description
1 polymer ?
#
loop_
_entity_poly.entity_id
_entity_poly.type
_entity_poly.pdbx_seq_one_letter_code
_entity_poly.pdbx_strand_id
1 'polypeptide(L)' 'MTELDEGDNTTKELEGIGKPEPLKHALSGYWSRRINEEHRIIYKTSSDSIHIAQLRYHY' A
#
# COMPACT_ATOMS: atom_id res chain seq x y z
N MET A 1 -28.62 3.14 -19.44
CA MET A 1 -28.13 1.80 -19.06
C MET A 1 -26.62 1.94 -18.95
N THR A 2 -26.16 2.52 -17.86
CA THR A 2 -24.80 3.06 -17.71
C THR A 2 -23.82 1.88 -17.67
N GLU A 3 -22.83 1.92 -18.53
CA GLU A 3 -21.68 1.00 -18.50
C GLU A 3 -21.08 1.06 -17.10
N LEU A 4 -21.17 -0.05 -16.37
CA LEU A 4 -20.41 -0.26 -15.15
C LEU A 4 -18.98 -0.54 -15.62
N ASP A 5 -18.22 0.53 -15.73
CA ASP A 5 -16.77 0.51 -15.82
C ASP A 5 -16.26 -0.33 -14.63
N GLU A 6 -15.87 -1.59 -14.86
CA GLU A 6 -15.09 -2.40 -13.91
C GLU A 6 -13.68 -1.79 -13.82
N GLY A 7 -13.62 -0.53 -13.38
CA GLY A 7 -12.41 0.21 -13.14
C GLY A 7 -11.67 -0.46 -12.00
N ASP A 8 -10.54 -1.07 -12.35
CA ASP A 8 -9.52 -1.58 -11.44
C ASP A 8 -9.24 -0.55 -10.32
N ASN A 9 -9.88 -0.76 -9.17
CA ASN A 9 -9.73 0.08 -7.97
C ASN A 9 -8.34 -0.07 -7.33
N THR A 10 -7.45 -0.90 -7.89
CA THR A 10 -6.11 -1.10 -7.35
C THR A 10 -5.24 0.13 -7.57
N THR A 11 -5.45 0.89 -8.65
CA THR A 11 -4.61 2.05 -8.99
C THR A 11 -4.86 3.27 -8.11
N LYS A 12 -6.11 3.51 -7.68
CA LYS A 12 -6.49 4.70 -6.90
C LYS A 12 -5.99 4.65 -5.44
N GLU A 13 -5.81 3.45 -4.91
CA GLU A 13 -5.21 3.18 -3.58
C GLU A 13 -3.69 3.47 -3.54
N LEU A 14 -3.05 3.55 -4.72
CA LEU A 14 -1.61 3.71 -4.90
C LEU A 14 -1.19 5.16 -5.21
N GLU A 15 -2.14 6.02 -5.57
CA GLU A 15 -1.91 7.46 -5.73
C GLU A 15 -2.19 8.20 -4.41
N GLY A 16 -1.36 7.93 -3.40
CA GLY A 16 -1.41 8.60 -2.10
C GLY A 16 -0.09 9.25 -1.70
N ILE A 17 -0.16 10.24 -0.80
CA ILE A 17 0.99 10.91 -0.22
C ILE A 17 1.91 9.85 0.44
N GLY A 18 3.22 9.94 0.18
CA GLY A 18 4.23 9.05 0.77
C GLY A 18 4.90 8.05 -0.18
N LYS A 19 4.72 8.19 -1.51
CA LYS A 19 5.36 7.38 -2.58
C LYS A 19 5.33 5.87 -2.27
N PRO A 20 4.16 5.23 -2.38
CA PRO A 20 4.07 3.79 -2.16
C PRO A 20 4.91 3.06 -3.21
N GLU A 21 5.97 2.41 -2.73
CA GLU A 21 6.90 1.64 -3.57
C GLU A 21 6.59 0.14 -3.38
N PRO A 22 6.32 -0.61 -4.47
CA PRO A 22 6.11 -2.04 -4.37
C PRO A 22 7.44 -2.73 -4.00
N LEU A 23 7.41 -3.57 -2.97
CA LEU A 23 8.55 -4.36 -2.56
C LEU A 23 8.70 -5.61 -3.46
N LYS A 24 9.94 -6.08 -3.61
CA LYS A 24 10.29 -7.22 -4.48
C LYS A 24 10.69 -8.46 -3.66
N HIS A 25 10.81 -9.60 -4.34
CA HIS A 25 11.25 -10.89 -3.78
C HIS A 25 10.33 -11.40 -2.67
N ALA A 26 10.86 -11.67 -1.47
CA ALA A 26 10.12 -12.23 -0.34
C ALA A 26 8.94 -11.35 0.13
N LEU A 27 8.95 -10.06 -0.24
CA LEU A 27 7.90 -9.09 0.09
C LEU A 27 7.09 -8.67 -1.15
N SER A 28 7.11 -9.48 -2.21
CA SER A 28 6.27 -9.24 -3.40
C SER A 28 4.79 -9.16 -3.01
N GLY A 29 4.13 -8.07 -3.38
CA GLY A 29 2.74 -7.77 -3.01
C GLY A 29 2.58 -7.00 -1.69
N TYR A 30 3.70 -6.65 -1.02
CA TYR A 30 3.71 -5.65 0.03
C TYR A 30 4.14 -4.29 -0.53
N TRP A 31 3.68 -3.25 0.14
CA TRP A 31 3.91 -1.86 -0.17
C TRP A 31 4.68 -1.20 0.97
N SER A 32 5.68 -0.42 0.61
CA SER A 32 6.36 0.47 1.56
C SER A 32 5.82 1.89 1.36
N ARG A 33 5.25 2.48 2.41
CA ARG A 33 4.89 3.91 2.44
C ARG A 33 5.70 4.63 3.50
N ARG A 34 6.16 5.83 3.18
CA ARG A 34 6.81 6.72 4.15
C ARG A 34 5.74 7.46 4.94
N ILE A 35 5.80 7.37 6.27
CA ILE A 35 4.94 8.16 7.17
C ILE A 35 5.59 9.51 7.43
N ASN A 36 6.90 9.53 7.67
CA ASN A 36 7.75 10.71 7.77
C ASN A 36 9.15 10.39 7.18
N GLU A 37 10.16 11.24 7.37
CA GLU A 37 11.51 11.02 6.82
C GLU A 37 12.21 9.78 7.40
N GLU A 38 11.89 9.39 8.62
CA GLU A 38 12.55 8.30 9.37
C GLU A 38 11.71 7.01 9.41
N HIS A 39 10.38 7.11 9.39
CA HIS A 39 9.44 6.02 9.64
C HIS A 39 8.86 5.50 8.33
N ARG A 40 8.92 4.17 8.17
CA ARG A 40 8.30 3.45 7.06
C ARG A 40 7.35 2.39 7.59
N ILE A 41 6.18 2.35 6.96
CA ILE A 41 5.22 1.26 7.13
C ILE A 41 5.34 0.31 5.95
N ILE A 42 5.39 -0.99 6.25
CA ILE A 42 5.27 -2.04 5.26
C ILE A 42 3.92 -2.72 5.47
N TYR A 43 3.06 -2.65 4.47
CA TYR A 43 1.70 -3.17 4.54
C TYR A 43 1.29 -3.86 3.24
N LYS A 44 0.25 -4.67 3.31
CA LYS A 44 -0.42 -5.27 2.17
C LYS A 44 -1.92 -5.05 2.31
N THR A 45 -2.55 -4.59 1.24
CA THR A 45 -4.01 -4.48 1.17
C THR A 45 -4.59 -5.80 0.69
N SER A 46 -5.69 -6.18 1.31
CA SER A 46 -6.57 -7.27 0.90
C SER A 46 -8.00 -6.71 0.83
N SER A 47 -8.91 -7.45 0.19
CA SER A 47 -10.24 -6.94 -0.16
C SER A 47 -11.06 -6.39 1.02
N ASP A 48 -10.80 -6.87 2.24
CA ASP A 48 -11.51 -6.45 3.46
C ASP A 48 -10.57 -6.13 4.64
N SER A 49 -9.26 -6.14 4.40
CA SER A 49 -8.29 -6.00 5.49
C SER A 49 -6.95 -5.43 5.05
N ILE A 50 -6.25 -4.82 5.99
CA ILE A 50 -4.89 -4.32 5.80
C ILE A 50 -3.96 -5.09 6.73
N HIS A 51 -2.98 -5.79 6.14
CA HIS A 51 -1.97 -6.51 6.89
C HIS A 51 -0.74 -5.62 7.06
N ILE A 52 -0.41 -5.29 8.31
CA ILE A 52 0.80 -4.52 8.65
C ILE A 52 1.90 -5.51 9.00
N ALA A 53 2.91 -5.64 8.13
CA ALA A 53 4.04 -6.51 8.37
C ALA A 53 5.08 -5.85 9.29
N GLN A 54 5.24 -4.52 9.18
CA GLN A 54 6.23 -3.81 9.96
C GLN A 54 5.91 -2.33 10.12
N LEU A 55 6.09 -1.84 11.35
CA LEU A 55 6.18 -0.44 11.73
C LEU A 55 7.53 -0.28 12.43
N ARG A 56 8.56 0.16 11.72
CA ARG A 56 9.90 0.34 12.32
C ARG A 56 10.06 1.77 12.82
N TYR A 57 10.60 1.83 14.04
CA TYR A 57 10.86 3.00 14.87
C TYR A 57 9.58 3.60 15.46
N HIS A 58 9.41 3.36 16.76
CA HIS A 58 8.53 4.11 17.64
C HIS A 58 9.48 4.73 18.66
N TYR A 59 9.55 6.06 18.72
CA TYR A 59 10.10 6.80 19.84
C TYR A 59 9.14 7.95 20.14
#